data_AF-A0A2Z2MJ63-F1
#
_entry.id   AF-A0A2Z2MJ63-F1
#
_cell.length_a   1.000
_cell.length_b   1.000
_cell.length_c   1.000
_cell.angle_alpha   90.00
_cell.angle_beta   90.00
_cell.angle_gamma   90.00
#
_symmetry.space_group_name_H-M   'P 1'
#
loop_
_entity.id
_entity.type
_entity.pdbx_description
1 polymer ?
#
loop_
_entity_poly.entity_id
_entity_poly.type
_entity_poly.pdbx_seq_one_letter_code
_entity_poly.pdbx_strand_id
1 'polypeptide(L)'
;MAEPIKDSVEVALDLDEKEVYAHIAHESAEDIIRIISSLDAARAKLHGEVIYYKDDWDDLIRERIAKGKRHTAFDFYNPALLDIWEGKVKEIKEAKNREKGLYAVIGGVVGATAVASLLTGQPYLIVGLAILPAVLLVRDSTREKLDLIYYELTQFFIDELAELIEKHSLQPERYKFKIFSGDYFGVETKRVGTGLFAVVNAGKSESND
;
A
#
# COMPACT_ATOMS: atom_id res chain seq x y z
N MET A 1 5.35 51.96 3.91
CA MET A 1 5.37 50.95 4.99
C MET A 1 6.63 50.14 4.78
N ALA A 2 7.59 50.25 5.69
CA ALA A 2 8.88 49.56 5.55
C ALA A 2 8.71 48.10 5.94
N GLU A 3 9.13 47.17 5.07
CA GLU A 3 9.26 45.76 5.42
C GLU A 3 10.18 45.66 6.66
N PRO A 4 9.77 44.93 7.72
CA PRO A 4 10.63 44.75 8.88
C PRO A 4 11.88 43.99 8.41
N ILE A 5 13.03 44.65 8.52
CA ILE A 5 14.34 44.06 8.22
C ILE A 5 14.54 42.92 9.22
N LYS A 6 14.36 41.67 8.77
CA LYS A 6 14.60 40.48 9.58
C LYS A 6 16.08 40.41 9.94
N ASP A 7 16.37 40.11 11.20
CA ASP A 7 17.73 39.99 11.70
C ASP A 7 18.44 38.84 10.97
N SER A 8 19.67 39.07 10.52
CA SER A 8 20.47 38.11 9.73
C SER A 8 20.62 36.74 10.42
N VAL A 9 20.47 36.69 11.75
CA VAL A 9 20.47 35.46 12.56
C VAL A 9 19.15 34.69 12.42
N GLU A 10 18.00 35.37 12.44
CA GLU A 10 16.70 34.73 12.20
C GLU A 10 16.61 34.23 10.75
N VAL A 11 17.18 34.97 9.79
CA VAL A 11 17.23 34.53 8.38
C VAL A 11 18.15 33.30 8.22
N ALA A 12 19.26 33.22 8.96
CA ALA A 12 20.16 32.06 8.92
C ALA A 12 19.53 30.81 9.55
N LEU A 13 18.79 30.98 10.66
CA LEU A 13 18.03 29.88 11.28
C LEU A 13 16.84 29.46 10.40
N ASP A 14 16.10 30.41 9.80
CA ASP A 14 15.03 30.12 8.83
C ASP A 14 15.56 29.40 7.59
N LEU A 15 16.79 29.70 7.14
CA LEU A 15 17.43 29.03 6.00
C LEU A 15 17.83 27.59 6.34
N ASP A 16 18.40 27.37 7.53
CA ASP A 16 18.79 26.03 8.03
C ASP A 16 17.55 25.15 8.23
N GLU A 17 16.47 25.68 8.82
CA GLU A 17 15.19 24.96 8.95
C GLU A 17 14.59 24.61 7.58
N LYS A 18 14.56 25.55 6.63
CA LYS A 18 14.05 25.28 5.26
C LYS A 18 14.87 24.22 4.53
N GLU A 19 16.18 24.22 4.69
CA GLU A 19 17.07 23.21 4.10
C GLU A 19 16.82 21.83 4.70
N VAL A 20 16.64 21.75 6.03
CA VAL A 20 16.27 20.52 6.73
C VAL A 20 14.90 20.00 6.26
N TYR A 21 13.88 20.86 6.17
CA TYR A 21 12.56 20.45 5.68
C TYR A 21 12.57 20.00 4.22
N ALA A 22 13.38 20.65 3.36
CA ALA A 22 13.54 20.23 1.98
C ALA A 22 14.26 18.87 1.87
N HIS A 23 15.25 18.63 2.72
CA HIS A 23 15.94 17.33 2.80
C HIS A 23 14.99 16.22 3.27
N ILE A 24 14.21 16.48 4.33
CA ILE A 24 13.19 15.54 4.81
C ILE A 24 12.14 15.27 3.73
N ALA A 25 11.71 16.29 2.98
CA ALA A 25 10.78 16.13 1.87
C ALA A 25 11.38 15.26 0.75
N HIS A 26 12.67 15.41 0.44
CA HIS A 26 13.35 14.59 -0.55
C HIS A 26 13.40 13.11 -0.12
N GLU A 27 13.85 12.84 1.10
CA GLU A 27 13.91 11.48 1.65
C GLU A 27 12.51 10.85 1.77
N SER A 28 11.51 11.64 2.18
CA SER A 28 10.12 11.18 2.28
C SER A 28 9.56 10.78 0.93
N ALA A 29 9.83 11.57 -0.12
CA ALA A 29 9.40 11.24 -1.47
C ALA A 29 10.06 9.95 -1.99
N GLU A 30 11.35 9.74 -1.69
CA GLU A 30 12.07 8.50 -2.02
C GLU A 30 11.52 7.27 -1.28
N ASP A 31 11.14 7.43 -0.01
CA ASP A 31 10.48 6.37 0.74
C ASP A 31 9.09 6.06 0.15
N ILE A 32 8.26 7.08 -0.12
CA ILE A 32 6.90 6.91 -0.66
C ILE A 32 6.90 6.17 -2.01
N ILE A 33 7.79 6.49 -2.95
CA ILE A 33 7.83 5.79 -4.25
C ILE A 33 8.13 4.29 -4.12
N ARG A 34 8.92 3.92 -3.12
CA ARG A 34 9.23 2.50 -2.82
C ARG A 34 8.01 1.81 -2.22
N ILE A 35 7.30 2.50 -1.33
CA ILE A 35 6.04 2.01 -0.75
C ILE A 35 5.04 1.69 -1.84
N ILE A 36 4.76 2.66 -2.71
CA ILE A 36 3.83 2.52 -3.84
C ILE A 36 4.20 1.30 -4.69
N SER A 37 5.48 1.21 -5.09
CA SER A 37 5.97 0.10 -5.93
C SER A 37 5.80 -1.27 -5.23
N SER A 38 6.00 -1.33 -3.91
CA SER A 38 5.85 -2.56 -3.12
C SER A 38 4.38 -2.99 -2.95
N LEU A 39 3.48 -2.03 -2.72
CA LEU A 39 2.05 -2.26 -2.54
C LEU A 39 1.42 -2.74 -3.82
N ASP A 40 1.73 -2.06 -4.92
CA ASP A 40 1.22 -2.44 -6.23
C ASP A 40 1.80 -3.79 -6.68
N ALA A 41 3.07 -4.08 -6.37
CA ALA A 41 3.62 -5.41 -6.58
C ALA A 41 2.88 -6.50 -5.78
N ALA A 42 2.45 -6.20 -4.54
CA ALA A 42 1.66 -7.13 -3.74
C ALA A 42 0.25 -7.32 -4.32
N ARG A 43 -0.36 -6.24 -4.84
CA ARG A 43 -1.65 -6.25 -5.51
C ARG A 43 -1.63 -7.07 -6.80
N ALA A 44 -0.67 -6.84 -7.68
CA ALA A 44 -0.54 -7.60 -8.91
C ALA A 44 -0.21 -9.09 -8.66
N LYS A 45 0.48 -9.44 -7.55
CA LYS A 45 0.60 -10.84 -7.10
C LYS A 45 -0.75 -11.46 -6.71
N LEU A 46 -1.68 -10.70 -6.12
CA LEU A 46 -3.05 -11.18 -5.92
C LEU A 46 -3.73 -11.49 -7.25
N HIS A 47 -3.39 -10.74 -8.30
CA HIS A 47 -3.90 -10.97 -9.65
C HIS A 47 -3.31 -12.17 -10.39
N GLY A 48 -2.32 -12.83 -9.79
CA GLY A 48 -1.63 -13.97 -10.37
C GLY A 48 -0.42 -13.57 -11.22
N GLU A 49 -0.01 -12.31 -11.18
CA GLU A 49 1.19 -11.85 -11.88
C GLU A 49 2.47 -12.32 -11.18
N VAL A 50 3.42 -12.82 -11.98
CA VAL A 50 4.73 -13.24 -11.48
C VAL A 50 5.64 -12.01 -11.40
N ILE A 51 5.72 -11.43 -10.21
CA ILE A 51 6.52 -10.23 -9.98
C ILE A 51 7.82 -10.58 -9.26
N TYR A 52 8.95 -10.41 -9.96
CA TYR A 52 10.31 -10.45 -9.42
C TYR A 52 10.71 -9.14 -8.71
N TYR A 53 9.75 -8.49 -8.06
CA TYR A 53 9.98 -7.35 -7.18
C TYR A 53 9.98 -7.89 -5.76
N LYS A 54 11.16 -7.86 -5.15
CA LYS A 54 11.37 -8.08 -3.74
C LYS A 54 11.84 -6.74 -3.18
N ASP A 55 10.92 -6.00 -2.58
CA ASP A 55 11.30 -4.85 -1.79
C ASP A 55 11.44 -5.33 -0.35
N ASP A 56 12.61 -5.09 0.23
CA ASP A 56 12.88 -5.35 1.65
C ASP A 56 12.10 -4.38 2.55
N TRP A 57 11.14 -3.64 2.01
CA TRP A 57 10.44 -2.55 2.68
C TRP A 57 9.57 -3.03 3.85
N ASP A 58 8.83 -4.14 3.70
CA ASP A 58 8.04 -4.71 4.81
C ASP A 58 8.95 -5.21 5.96
N ASP A 59 10.12 -5.76 5.62
CA ASP A 59 11.15 -6.14 6.61
C ASP A 59 11.81 -4.90 7.24
N LEU A 60 12.10 -3.86 6.45
CA LEU A 60 12.68 -2.58 6.90
C LEU A 60 11.75 -1.83 7.85
N ILE A 61 10.45 -1.78 7.57
CA ILE A 61 9.45 -1.13 8.45
C ILE A 61 9.28 -1.92 9.73
N ARG A 62 9.15 -3.25 9.66
CA ARG A 62 9.07 -4.10 10.87
C ARG A 62 10.33 -4.00 11.72
N GLU A 63 11.50 -3.97 11.10
CA GLU A 63 12.77 -3.80 11.80
C GLU A 63 12.89 -2.41 12.44
N ARG A 64 12.43 -1.34 11.76
CA ARG A 64 12.44 0.04 12.28
C ARG A 64 11.45 0.22 13.44
N ILE A 65 10.23 -0.33 13.32
CA ILE A 65 9.22 -0.37 14.39
C ILE A 65 9.75 -1.17 15.60
N ALA A 66 10.35 -2.35 15.36
CA ALA A 66 10.92 -3.18 16.42
C ALA A 66 12.08 -2.51 17.17
N LYS A 67 12.85 -1.66 16.49
CA LYS A 67 13.92 -0.83 17.07
C LYS A 67 13.41 0.43 17.77
N GLY A 68 12.09 0.67 17.81
CA GLY A 68 11.49 1.87 18.40
C GLY A 68 11.82 3.17 17.67
N LYS A 69 12.41 3.08 16.46
CA LYS A 69 12.73 4.24 15.62
C LYS A 69 11.50 4.58 14.80
N ARG A 70 10.57 5.34 15.38
CA ARG A 70 9.41 5.97 14.71
C ARG A 70 9.84 7.15 13.80
N HIS A 71 10.95 6.96 13.08
CA HIS A 71 11.68 8.04 12.43
C HIS A 71 12.10 7.58 11.04
N THR A 72 11.13 7.22 10.19
CA THR A 72 11.30 7.42 8.75
C THR A 72 11.15 8.91 8.43
N ALA A 73 11.81 9.41 7.37
CA ALA A 73 11.60 10.79 6.92
C ALA A 73 10.11 11.07 6.70
N PHE A 74 9.41 10.06 6.20
CA PHE A 74 7.96 9.99 6.07
C PHE A 74 7.16 10.22 7.37
N ASP A 75 7.61 9.64 8.50
CA ASP A 75 6.96 9.86 9.81
C ASP A 75 7.08 11.33 10.27
N PHE A 76 8.17 12.01 9.88
CA PHE A 76 8.36 13.44 10.16
C PHE A 76 7.51 14.33 9.25
N TYR A 77 7.22 13.87 8.03
CA TYR A 77 6.38 14.61 7.09
C TYR A 77 4.89 14.56 7.51
N ASN A 78 4.35 13.39 7.80
CA ASN A 78 2.96 13.24 8.23
C ASN A 78 2.78 12.01 9.15
N PRO A 79 2.68 12.23 10.48
CA PRO A 79 2.57 11.15 11.46
C PRO A 79 1.33 10.26 11.31
N ALA A 80 0.25 10.78 10.71
CA ALA A 80 -1.00 10.03 10.55
C ALA A 80 -0.88 8.90 9.52
N LEU A 81 0.15 8.95 8.66
CA LEU A 81 0.33 7.97 7.61
C LEU A 81 0.70 6.59 8.15
N LEU A 82 1.48 6.54 9.24
CA LEU A 82 1.82 5.30 9.91
C LEU A 82 0.57 4.66 10.54
N ASP A 83 -0.30 5.47 11.15
CA ASP A 83 -1.56 4.98 11.75
C ASP A 83 -2.50 4.40 10.67
N ILE A 84 -2.63 5.09 9.53
CA ILE A 84 -3.42 4.61 8.39
C ILE A 84 -2.83 3.29 7.85
N TRP A 85 -1.50 3.25 7.68
CA TRP A 85 -0.79 2.05 7.27
C TRP A 85 -1.04 0.87 8.23
N GLU A 86 -0.80 1.06 9.52
CA GLU A 86 -1.00 0.03 10.56
C GLU A 86 -2.45 -0.45 10.59
N GLY A 87 -3.40 0.47 10.45
CA GLY A 87 -4.82 0.18 10.31
C GLY A 87 -5.09 -0.76 9.13
N LYS A 88 -4.60 -0.43 7.94
CA LYS A 88 -4.77 -1.25 6.74
C LYS A 88 -4.04 -2.60 6.82
N VAL A 89 -2.85 -2.65 7.40
CA VAL A 89 -2.13 -3.92 7.65
C VAL A 89 -2.91 -4.82 8.62
N LYS A 90 -3.51 -4.23 9.65
CA LYS A 90 -4.40 -4.95 10.57
C LYS A 90 -5.63 -5.49 9.83
N GLU A 91 -6.26 -4.70 8.98
CA GLU A 91 -7.38 -5.14 8.13
C GLU A 91 -6.99 -6.31 7.23
N ILE A 92 -5.81 -6.27 6.59
CA ILE A 92 -5.26 -7.37 5.78
C ILE A 92 -5.11 -8.64 6.64
N LYS A 93 -4.54 -8.50 7.84
CA LYS A 93 -4.33 -9.62 8.77
C LYS A 93 -5.66 -10.22 9.23
N GLU A 94 -6.65 -9.38 9.55
CA GLU A 94 -7.99 -9.80 9.93
C GLU A 94 -8.71 -10.51 8.78
N ALA A 95 -8.62 -9.99 7.55
CA ALA A 95 -9.19 -10.63 6.37
C ALA A 95 -8.60 -12.03 6.14
N LYS A 96 -7.27 -12.18 6.21
CA LYS A 96 -6.59 -13.49 6.09
C LYS A 96 -6.93 -14.44 7.24
N ASN A 97 -7.08 -13.94 8.45
CA ASN A 97 -7.48 -14.77 9.59
C ASN A 97 -8.93 -15.24 9.46
N ARG A 98 -9.83 -14.37 8.97
CA ARG A 98 -11.21 -14.72 8.69
C ARG A 98 -11.31 -15.77 7.58
N GLU A 99 -10.52 -15.63 6.52
CA GLU A 99 -10.41 -16.63 5.44
C GLU A 99 -10.03 -18.00 6.00
N LYS A 100 -8.96 -18.07 6.80
CA LYS A 100 -8.53 -19.31 7.48
C LYS A 100 -9.61 -19.90 8.39
N GLY A 101 -10.31 -19.05 9.14
CA GLY A 101 -11.41 -19.47 10.00
C GLY A 101 -12.56 -20.10 9.21
N LEU A 102 -12.92 -19.50 8.08
CA LEU A 102 -13.96 -20.02 7.18
C LEU A 102 -13.53 -21.35 6.55
N TYR A 103 -12.27 -21.49 6.13
CA TYR A 103 -11.75 -22.77 5.65
C TYR A 103 -11.79 -23.86 6.73
N ALA A 104 -11.47 -23.52 7.99
CA ALA A 104 -11.56 -24.46 9.09
C ALA A 104 -13.02 -24.91 9.34
N VAL A 105 -14.00 -24.01 9.23
CA VAL A 105 -15.42 -24.36 9.35
C VAL A 105 -15.84 -25.29 8.22
N ILE A 106 -15.52 -24.96 6.96
CA ILE A 106 -15.85 -25.81 5.80
C ILE A 106 -15.21 -27.19 5.95
N GLY A 107 -13.92 -27.24 6.27
CA GLY A 107 -13.21 -28.50 6.50
C GLY A 107 -13.80 -29.31 7.65
N GLY A 108 -14.20 -28.65 8.73
CA GLY A 108 -14.87 -29.26 9.87
C GLY A 108 -16.21 -29.90 9.50
N VAL A 109 -17.04 -29.22 8.69
CA VAL A 109 -18.31 -29.76 8.21
C VAL A 109 -18.10 -30.96 7.29
N VAL A 110 -17.18 -30.85 6.33
CA VAL A 110 -16.84 -31.98 5.44
C VAL A 110 -16.33 -33.18 6.25
N GLY A 111 -15.43 -32.95 7.21
CA GLY A 111 -14.93 -34.01 8.09
C GLY A 111 -16.03 -34.64 8.94
N ALA A 112 -16.91 -33.84 9.54
CA ALA A 112 -18.01 -34.33 10.37
C ALA A 112 -19.00 -35.18 9.55
N THR A 113 -19.37 -34.74 8.35
CA THR A 113 -20.27 -35.50 7.46
C THR A 113 -19.62 -36.80 6.96
N ALA A 114 -18.31 -36.81 6.72
CA ALA A 114 -17.57 -38.02 6.38
C ALA A 114 -17.61 -39.04 7.53
N VAL A 115 -17.31 -38.60 8.76
CA VAL A 115 -17.38 -39.45 9.96
C VAL A 115 -18.80 -39.98 10.18
N ALA A 116 -19.82 -39.12 10.07
CA ALA A 116 -21.22 -39.54 10.20
C ALA A 116 -21.61 -40.59 9.16
N SER A 117 -21.12 -40.47 7.93
CA SER A 117 -21.37 -41.45 6.86
C SER A 117 -20.77 -42.81 7.18
N LEU A 118 -19.53 -42.82 7.70
CA LEU A 118 -18.86 -44.07 8.09
C LEU A 118 -19.57 -44.76 9.25
N LEU A 119 -20.06 -44.01 10.23
CA LEU A 119 -20.73 -44.56 11.42
C LEU A 119 -22.15 -45.08 11.14
N THR A 120 -22.88 -44.41 10.23
CA THR A 120 -24.30 -44.73 9.95
C THR A 120 -24.51 -45.60 8.72
N GLY A 121 -23.51 -45.71 7.85
CA GLY A 121 -23.63 -46.35 6.54
C GLY A 121 -24.48 -45.57 5.52
N GLN A 122 -24.95 -44.36 5.89
CA GLN A 122 -25.74 -43.50 5.02
C GLN A 122 -24.86 -42.43 4.34
N PRO A 123 -25.22 -41.94 3.14
CA PRO A 123 -24.35 -41.10 2.33
C PRO A 123 -24.37 -39.61 2.74
N TYR A 124 -24.22 -39.30 4.04
CA TYR A 124 -24.18 -37.93 4.56
C TYR A 124 -23.05 -37.06 3.97
N LEU A 125 -21.99 -37.69 3.45
CA LEU A 125 -20.86 -37.03 2.80
C LEU A 125 -21.30 -36.16 1.61
N ILE A 126 -22.38 -36.53 0.92
CA ILE A 126 -22.93 -35.73 -0.19
C ILE A 126 -23.29 -34.32 0.28
N VAL A 127 -23.84 -34.20 1.50
CA VAL A 127 -24.19 -32.91 2.11
C VAL A 127 -22.94 -32.08 2.40
N GLY A 128 -21.87 -32.71 2.89
CA GLY A 128 -20.60 -32.02 3.12
C GLY A 128 -19.95 -31.52 1.82
N LEU A 129 -19.94 -32.37 0.79
CA LEU A 129 -19.37 -32.03 -0.52
C LEU A 129 -20.15 -30.91 -1.21
N ALA A 130 -21.46 -30.80 -0.99
CA ALA A 130 -22.28 -29.72 -1.54
C ALA A 130 -21.84 -28.32 -1.10
N ILE A 131 -21.08 -28.21 0.00
CA ILE A 131 -20.59 -26.93 0.55
C ILE A 131 -19.22 -26.56 -0.05
N LEU A 132 -18.51 -27.46 -0.75
CA LEU A 132 -17.20 -27.17 -1.32
C LEU A 132 -17.14 -25.95 -2.26
N PRO A 133 -18.16 -25.63 -3.08
CA PRO A 133 -18.15 -24.40 -3.88
C PRO A 133 -18.02 -23.12 -3.02
N ALA A 134 -18.40 -23.16 -1.74
CA ALA A 134 -18.21 -22.03 -0.83
C ALA A 134 -16.73 -21.70 -0.59
N VAL A 135 -15.80 -22.64 -0.80
CA VAL A 135 -14.35 -22.37 -0.72
C VAL A 135 -13.94 -21.33 -1.75
N LEU A 136 -14.47 -21.41 -2.98
CA LEU A 136 -14.20 -20.45 -4.03
C LEU A 136 -14.75 -19.07 -3.66
N LEU A 137 -15.99 -19.01 -3.13
CA LEU A 137 -16.59 -17.76 -2.66
C LEU A 137 -15.76 -17.10 -1.55
N VAL A 138 -15.26 -17.88 -0.59
CA VAL A 138 -14.39 -17.37 0.48
C VAL A 138 -13.10 -16.80 -0.10
N ARG A 139 -12.47 -17.54 -1.03
CA ARG A 139 -11.24 -17.11 -1.69
C ARG A 139 -11.44 -15.81 -2.48
N ASP A 140 -12.48 -15.76 -3.32
CA ASP A 140 -12.73 -14.64 -4.22
C ASP A 140 -13.09 -13.39 -3.42
N SER A 141 -13.99 -13.50 -2.43
CA SER A 141 -14.34 -12.39 -1.54
C SER A 141 -13.14 -11.88 -0.74
N THR A 142 -12.26 -12.77 -0.28
CA THR A 142 -11.04 -12.35 0.42
C THR A 142 -10.08 -11.64 -0.52
N ARG A 143 -9.89 -12.18 -1.73
CA ARG A 143 -9.02 -11.59 -2.75
C ARG A 143 -9.50 -10.20 -3.16
N GLU A 144 -10.78 -10.01 -3.43
CA GLU A 144 -11.38 -8.71 -3.76
C GLU A 144 -11.20 -7.70 -2.62
N LYS A 145 -11.42 -8.13 -1.37
CA LYS A 145 -11.20 -7.26 -0.21
C LYS A 145 -9.74 -6.83 -0.09
N LEU A 146 -8.80 -7.76 -0.28
CA LEU A 146 -7.38 -7.44 -0.25
C LEU A 146 -6.98 -6.52 -1.40
N ASP A 147 -7.50 -6.78 -2.61
CA ASP A 147 -7.27 -5.93 -3.79
C ASP A 147 -7.71 -4.48 -3.53
N LEU A 148 -8.90 -4.29 -2.97
CA LEU A 148 -9.39 -2.97 -2.58
C LEU A 148 -8.50 -2.29 -1.54
N ILE A 149 -8.06 -3.02 -0.50
CA ILE A 149 -7.17 -2.45 0.52
C ILE A 149 -5.84 -2.01 -0.11
N TYR A 150 -5.24 -2.84 -0.96
CA TYR A 150 -3.99 -2.49 -1.64
C TYR A 150 -4.18 -1.31 -2.59
N TYR A 151 -5.29 -1.26 -3.34
CA TYR A 151 -5.63 -0.14 -4.20
C TYR A 151 -5.75 1.17 -3.41
N GLU A 152 -6.58 1.19 -2.36
CA GLU A 152 -6.81 2.38 -1.52
C GLU A 152 -5.51 2.89 -0.91
N LEU A 153 -4.69 1.97 -0.38
CA LEU A 153 -3.42 2.33 0.24
C LEU A 153 -2.44 2.87 -0.80
N THR A 154 -2.34 2.24 -1.97
CA THR A 154 -1.46 2.71 -3.04
C THR A 154 -1.89 4.10 -3.54
N GLN A 155 -3.18 4.30 -3.79
CA GLN A 155 -3.73 5.60 -4.22
C GLN A 155 -3.45 6.68 -3.17
N PHE A 156 -3.64 6.37 -1.89
CA PHE A 156 -3.34 7.28 -0.80
C PHE A 156 -1.88 7.75 -0.81
N PHE A 157 -0.93 6.84 -0.97
CA PHE A 157 0.49 7.20 -1.08
C PHE A 157 0.81 8.02 -2.34
N ILE A 158 0.11 7.76 -3.45
CA ILE A 158 0.23 8.57 -4.67
C ILE A 158 -0.23 10.00 -4.41
N ASP A 159 -1.36 10.18 -3.72
CA ASP A 159 -1.91 11.49 -3.39
C ASP A 159 -1.00 12.25 -2.41
N GLU A 160 -0.45 11.58 -1.38
CA GLU A 160 0.52 12.17 -0.46
C GLU A 160 1.83 12.56 -1.15
N LEU A 161 2.28 11.77 -2.13
CA LEU A 161 3.44 12.13 -2.96
C LEU A 161 3.15 13.37 -3.80
N ALA A 162 1.93 13.50 -4.35
CA ALA A 162 1.50 14.67 -5.10
C ALA A 162 1.57 15.94 -4.23
N GLU A 163 0.98 15.88 -3.04
CA GLU A 163 0.99 16.99 -2.08
C GLU A 163 2.42 17.38 -1.68
N LEU A 164 3.26 16.38 -1.40
CA LEU A 164 4.66 16.60 -1.04
C LEU A 164 5.43 17.30 -2.16
N ILE A 165 5.22 16.86 -3.41
CA ILE A 165 5.84 17.45 -4.59
C ILE A 165 5.38 18.90 -4.80
N GLU A 166 4.08 19.16 -4.66
CA GLU A 166 3.51 20.50 -4.83
C GLU A 166 4.00 21.46 -3.75
N LYS A 167 3.89 21.05 -2.48
CA LYS A 167 4.24 21.86 -1.30
C LYS A 167 5.72 22.24 -1.25
N HIS A 168 6.59 21.33 -1.69
CA HIS A 168 8.05 21.55 -1.69
C HIS A 168 8.63 21.85 -3.07
N SER A 169 7.79 22.05 -4.10
CA SER A 169 8.20 22.36 -5.48
C SER A 169 9.24 21.37 -6.03
N LEU A 170 9.07 20.09 -5.71
CA LEU A 170 9.97 19.03 -6.14
C LEU A 170 9.76 18.72 -7.64
N GLN A 171 10.77 18.19 -8.32
CA GLN A 171 10.65 17.80 -9.73
C GLN A 171 9.98 16.41 -9.85
N PRO A 172 8.76 16.28 -10.39
CA PRO A 172 8.02 15.02 -10.40
C PRO A 172 8.76 13.88 -11.13
N GLU A 173 9.46 14.20 -12.22
CA GLU A 173 10.19 13.23 -13.04
C GLU A 173 11.31 12.52 -12.28
N ARG A 174 11.83 13.13 -11.20
CA ARG A 174 12.85 12.53 -10.35
C ARG A 174 12.26 11.41 -9.47
N TYR A 175 10.97 11.46 -9.18
CA TYR A 175 10.26 10.52 -8.30
C TYR A 175 9.33 9.59 -9.08
N LYS A 176 9.75 9.16 -10.27
CA LYS A 176 9.05 8.10 -10.99
C LYS A 176 9.11 6.79 -10.20
N PHE A 177 7.99 6.09 -10.13
CA PHE A 177 7.89 4.79 -9.46
C PHE A 177 7.45 3.71 -10.42
N LYS A 178 7.70 2.45 -10.05
CA LYS A 178 7.29 1.32 -10.86
C LYS A 178 5.85 0.97 -10.51
N ILE A 179 5.05 0.75 -11.54
CA ILE A 179 3.71 0.21 -11.39
C ILE A 179 3.56 -1.06 -12.24
N PHE A 180 2.59 -1.86 -11.87
CA PHE A 180 2.20 -3.16 -12.38
C PHE A 180 0.69 -3.11 -12.66
N SER A 181 -0.08 -2.48 -11.78
CA SER A 181 -1.49 -2.12 -12.02
C SER A 181 -1.57 -0.69 -12.57
N GLY A 182 -2.26 -0.50 -13.69
CA GLY A 182 -2.32 0.78 -14.42
C GLY A 182 -3.55 1.64 -14.15
N ASP A 183 -4.25 1.41 -13.05
CA ASP A 183 -5.59 1.94 -12.76
C ASP A 183 -5.62 3.03 -11.68
N TYR A 184 -4.46 3.59 -11.31
CA TYR A 184 -4.34 4.67 -10.35
C TYR A 184 -4.64 6.05 -10.96
N PHE A 185 -5.25 6.93 -10.18
CA PHE A 185 -5.52 8.30 -10.58
C PHE A 185 -4.32 9.22 -10.31
N GLY A 186 -4.24 10.35 -11.02
CA GLY A 186 -3.23 11.38 -10.77
C GLY A 186 -1.82 11.04 -11.24
N VAL A 187 -1.65 9.99 -12.05
CA VAL A 187 -0.35 9.55 -12.55
C VAL A 187 -0.30 9.45 -14.07
N GLU A 188 0.79 9.89 -14.67
CA GLU A 188 1.10 9.64 -16.08
C GLU A 188 1.95 8.36 -16.19
N THR A 189 1.45 7.37 -16.92
CA THR A 189 2.17 6.10 -17.10
C THR A 189 3.02 6.14 -18.36
N LYS A 190 4.31 5.84 -18.22
CA LYS A 190 5.28 5.74 -19.33
C LYS A 190 5.89 4.35 -19.35
N ARG A 191 5.80 3.69 -20.49
CA ARG A 191 6.47 2.41 -20.72
C ARG A 191 7.93 2.67 -21.04
N VAL A 192 8.83 2.25 -20.15
CA VAL A 192 10.28 2.41 -20.32
C VAL A 192 10.92 1.03 -20.33
N GLY A 193 11.36 0.58 -21.51
CA GLY A 193 11.89 -0.77 -21.72
C GLY A 193 10.85 -1.85 -21.43
N THR A 194 11.15 -2.77 -20.51
CA THR A 194 10.26 -3.85 -20.08
C THR A 194 9.36 -3.50 -18.88
N GLY A 195 9.49 -2.30 -18.31
CA GLY A 195 8.73 -1.86 -17.14
C GLY A 195 7.69 -0.77 -17.44
N LEU A 196 6.62 -0.74 -16.65
CA LEU A 196 5.68 0.37 -16.59
C LEU A 196 6.08 1.27 -15.42
N PHE A 197 6.32 2.55 -15.70
CA PHE A 197 6.65 3.55 -14.70
C PHE A 197 5.56 4.60 -14.66
N ALA A 198 5.29 5.13 -13.47
CA ALA A 198 4.34 6.20 -13.25
C ALA A 198 5.05 7.43 -12.68
N VAL A 199 4.57 8.60 -13.07
CA VAL A 199 4.99 9.91 -12.56
C VAL A 199 3.73 10.63 -12.08
N VAL A 200 3.78 11.26 -10.90
CA VAL A 200 2.64 12.02 -10.37
C VAL A 200 2.42 13.30 -11.17
N ASN A 201 1.17 13.58 -11.52
CA ASN A 201 0.75 14.81 -12.16
C ASN A 201 0.60 15.92 -11.10
N ALA A 202 1.71 16.42 -10.57
CA ALA A 202 1.70 17.61 -9.73
C ALA A 202 1.45 18.85 -10.61
N GLY A 203 0.19 19.24 -10.78
CA GLY A 203 -0.16 20.59 -11.23
C GLY A 203 0.18 20.98 -12.67
N LYS A 204 0.19 20.06 -13.64
CA LYS A 204 -0.22 20.48 -14.99
C LYS A 204 -1.74 20.46 -14.99
N SER A 205 -2.35 21.59 -14.64
CA SER A 205 -3.66 21.88 -15.22
C SER A 205 -3.45 21.83 -16.73
N GLU A 206 -3.91 20.78 -17.40
CA GLU A 206 -4.22 20.92 -18.81
C GLU A 206 -5.31 21.99 -18.87
N SER A 207 -4.88 23.24 -19.10
CA SER A 207 -5.75 24.28 -19.62
C SER A 207 -6.22 23.78 -20.98
N ASN A 208 -7.40 23.16 -20.99
CA ASN A 208 -8.16 22.99 -22.21
C ASN A 208 -8.64 24.38 -22.64
N ASP A 209 -7.83 25.03 -23.47
CA ASP A 209 -8.28 26.05 -24.44
C ASP A 209 -8.62 25.37 -25.77
#